data_AF-Q8ZTL0-F1
#
_entry.id   AF-Q8ZTL0-F1
#
_cell.length_a   1.000
_cell.length_b   1.000
_cell.length_c   1.000
_cell.angle_alpha   90.00
_cell.angle_beta   90.00
_cell.angle_gamma   90.00
#
_symmetry.space_group_name_H-M   'P 1'
#
loop_
_entity.id
_entity.type
_entity.pdbx_description
1 polymer ?
#
loop_
_entity_poly.entity_id
_entity_poly.type
_entity_poly.pdbx_seq_one_letter_code
_entity_poly.pdbx_strand_id
1 'polypeptide(L)'
;MWAHKVAANSREEFVSVLLSRKFFGLDLSRGVVLLERRADHPFVPLGKERRLRVCRGSPPLPAAAWRVNGERPLTFKSGLGVGIYWFEQLGLFKRGREWAVASSCKNRPPFFGWERVAGWAVAELLREAPYWRFWPPLKGPVEGHLLIAGSSGSGKTTFLKRYLSWVGKWYVVDLTEEGEYVGLAATVEGSVDLASLNAEEQALLYSLGVAATVGAREAAVSAVQLGALKLLARRGLGLDGLLEELRTAGDIPQLTREVLFTKLSAACEGFENGRCRPHPALTKDVDLPPPPAVIRVSPSNLLVAAIVAHGVLAKLLKRGGVFVAVDEYHKIAPRLPVEDPVERALREGRHRGVALAVATQNPLDVKESLASVVGNYVFFNLAGPAARFAAEVLNVPQWAVESLKPGEYLAKLRHGPAAGAV
;
A
#
# COMPACT_ATOMS: atom_id res chain seq x y z
N MET A 1 -16.58 34.62 20.67
CA MET A 1 -17.43 33.57 20.08
C MET A 1 -18.47 34.20 19.20
N TRP A 2 -18.42 33.87 17.92
CA TRP A 2 -19.30 34.35 16.86
C TRP A 2 -20.01 33.14 16.25
N ALA A 3 -21.33 33.21 16.13
CA ALA A 3 -22.13 32.20 15.45
C ALA A 3 -22.18 32.53 13.96
N HIS A 4 -21.90 31.53 13.14
CA HIS A 4 -21.93 31.66 11.69
C HIS A 4 -22.71 30.51 11.06
N LYS A 5 -23.34 30.78 9.93
CA LYS A 5 -23.65 29.75 8.93
C LYS A 5 -22.48 29.63 7.96
N VAL A 6 -22.25 28.46 7.43
CA VAL A 6 -21.28 28.25 6.35
C VAL A 6 -22.05 28.34 5.04
N ALA A 7 -21.66 29.27 4.16
CA ALA A 7 -22.12 29.30 2.79
C ALA A 7 -21.33 28.24 2.01
N ALA A 8 -21.97 27.12 1.72
CA ALA A 8 -21.39 26.03 0.94
C ALA A 8 -22.45 25.54 -0.06
N ASN A 9 -22.04 25.37 -1.31
CA ASN A 9 -22.89 24.88 -2.40
C ASN A 9 -23.00 23.35 -2.39
N SER A 10 -22.13 22.68 -1.64
CA SER A 10 -22.20 21.24 -1.41
C SER A 10 -21.80 20.86 0.01
N ARG A 11 -22.16 19.64 0.41
CA ARG A 11 -21.73 19.02 1.67
C ARG A 11 -20.20 18.92 1.76
N GLU A 12 -19.55 18.64 0.63
CA GLU A 12 -18.09 18.58 0.52
C GLU A 12 -17.41 19.93 0.78
N GLU A 13 -18.00 21.02 0.29
CA GLU A 13 -17.50 22.38 0.52
C GLU A 13 -17.65 22.75 2.00
N PHE A 14 -18.79 22.41 2.62
CA PHE A 14 -19.04 22.62 4.04
C PHE A 14 -17.95 21.99 4.93
N VAL A 15 -17.61 20.71 4.70
CA VAL A 15 -16.56 20.01 5.46
C VAL A 15 -15.20 20.66 5.24
N SER A 16 -14.82 20.94 3.99
CA SER A 16 -13.52 21.53 3.67
C SER A 16 -13.29 22.84 4.44
N VAL A 17 -14.34 23.66 4.50
CA VAL A 17 -14.35 24.90 5.26
C VAL A 17 -14.15 24.66 6.76
N LEU A 18 -14.82 23.68 7.34
CA LEU A 18 -14.62 23.33 8.77
C LEU A 18 -13.21 22.81 9.03
N LEU A 19 -12.68 21.94 8.18
CA LEU A 19 -11.34 21.36 8.32
C LEU A 19 -10.21 22.37 8.13
N SER A 20 -10.49 23.52 7.51
CA SER A 20 -9.54 24.63 7.43
C SER A 20 -9.35 25.35 8.77
N ARG A 21 -10.24 25.10 9.75
CA ARG A 21 -10.19 25.75 11.06
C ARG A 21 -9.41 24.89 12.04
N LYS A 22 -8.38 25.49 12.66
CA LYS A 22 -7.62 24.88 13.76
C LYS A 22 -8.54 24.50 14.94
N PHE A 23 -9.56 25.31 15.18
CA PHE A 23 -10.47 25.18 16.31
C PHE A 23 -11.86 25.71 15.95
N PHE A 24 -12.91 24.97 16.26
CA PHE A 24 -14.30 25.41 16.08
C PHE A 24 -15.28 24.64 16.98
N GLY A 25 -16.46 25.22 17.20
CA GLY A 25 -17.60 24.53 17.81
C GLY A 25 -18.71 24.30 16.79
N LEU A 26 -19.37 23.14 16.83
CA LEU A 26 -20.56 22.85 16.03
C LEU A 26 -21.77 22.75 16.96
N ASP A 27 -22.75 23.63 16.73
CA ASP A 27 -24.03 23.59 17.41
C ASP A 27 -25.04 22.86 16.53
N LEU A 28 -25.23 21.58 16.81
CA LEU A 28 -26.14 20.73 16.02
C LEU A 28 -27.60 21.12 16.20
N SER A 29 -27.95 21.73 17.32
CA SER A 29 -29.32 22.16 17.63
C SER A 29 -29.76 23.32 16.76
N ARG A 30 -28.83 24.26 16.51
CA ARG A 30 -29.09 25.48 15.75
C ARG A 30 -28.57 25.43 14.32
N GLY A 31 -27.78 24.41 13.98
CA GLY A 31 -27.15 24.28 12.67
C GLY A 31 -26.14 25.39 12.39
N VAL A 32 -25.37 25.79 13.41
CA VAL A 32 -24.39 26.89 13.30
C VAL A 32 -23.00 26.47 13.75
N VAL A 33 -22.00 27.17 13.23
CA VAL A 33 -20.58 27.02 13.60
C VAL A 33 -20.16 28.17 14.50
N LEU A 34 -19.54 27.84 15.62
CA LEU A 34 -19.03 28.77 16.61
C LEU A 34 -17.52 28.95 16.43
N LEU A 35 -17.10 30.20 16.19
CA LEU A 35 -15.69 30.57 16.00
C LEU A 35 -15.25 31.58 17.05
N GLU A 36 -13.99 31.49 17.49
CA GLU A 36 -13.45 32.43 18.48
C GLU A 36 -13.49 33.87 17.97
N ARG A 37 -13.06 34.05 16.72
CA ARG A 37 -13.03 35.31 15.99
C ARG A 37 -14.09 35.32 14.89
N ARG A 38 -14.48 36.52 14.45
CA ARG A 38 -15.32 36.67 13.26
C ARG A 38 -14.52 36.12 12.07
N ALA A 39 -15.18 35.32 11.24
CA ALA A 39 -14.59 34.83 10.01
C ALA A 39 -15.30 35.50 8.84
N ASP A 40 -14.53 35.83 7.81
CA ASP A 40 -15.07 36.28 6.53
C ASP A 40 -15.53 35.06 5.72
N HIS A 41 -15.75 35.25 4.41
CA HIS A 41 -16.16 34.17 3.52
C HIS A 41 -15.31 32.90 3.73
N PRO A 42 -15.94 31.71 3.75
CA PRO A 42 -17.36 31.44 3.42
C PRO A 42 -18.32 31.50 4.61
N PHE A 43 -18.01 32.22 5.70
CA PHE A 43 -18.87 32.29 6.87
C PHE A 43 -19.83 33.49 6.82
N VAL A 44 -21.12 33.23 7.00
CA VAL A 44 -22.17 34.24 7.09
C VAL A 44 -22.45 34.51 8.58
N PRO A 45 -22.11 35.69 9.12
CA PRO A 45 -22.28 35.98 10.53
C PRO A 45 -23.75 36.12 10.89
N LEU A 46 -24.18 35.48 11.98
CA LEU A 46 -25.54 35.56 12.51
C LEU A 46 -25.69 36.54 13.70
N GLY A 47 -24.65 37.32 13.99
CA GLY A 47 -24.61 38.23 15.13
C GLY A 47 -24.25 37.54 16.47
N LYS A 48 -24.17 38.31 17.56
CA LYS A 48 -23.97 37.74 18.92
C LYS A 48 -25.30 37.20 19.42
N GLU A 49 -25.50 35.89 19.34
CA GLU A 49 -26.70 35.27 19.89
C GLU A 49 -26.78 35.40 21.42
N ARG A 50 -28.01 35.63 21.92
CA ARG A 50 -28.33 35.62 23.35
C ARG A 50 -28.11 34.21 23.94
N ARG A 51 -27.67 34.20 25.21
CA ARG A 51 -27.21 33.03 26.00
C ARG A 51 -28.34 32.03 26.32
N LEU A 52 -28.91 31.38 25.33
CA LEU A 52 -29.83 30.26 25.58
C LEU A 52 -29.04 28.99 25.87
N ARG A 53 -29.42 28.28 26.93
CA ARG A 53 -28.84 26.97 27.29
C ARG A 53 -29.33 25.97 26.25
N VAL A 54 -28.41 25.47 25.44
CA VAL A 54 -28.73 24.69 24.22
C VAL A 54 -29.11 23.23 24.53
N CYS A 55 -28.77 22.72 25.73
CA CYS A 55 -29.09 21.35 26.13
C CYS A 55 -29.39 21.19 27.63
N ARG A 56 -30.15 20.13 27.97
CA ARG A 56 -30.51 19.71 29.34
C ARG A 56 -29.42 18.87 30.04
N GLY A 57 -28.31 18.58 29.38
CA GLY A 57 -27.14 17.84 29.89
C GLY A 57 -26.04 17.80 28.83
N SER A 58 -24.79 17.50 29.21
CA SER A 58 -23.68 17.42 28.25
C SER A 58 -23.97 16.36 27.18
N PRO A 59 -23.78 16.67 25.88
CA PRO A 59 -23.87 15.64 24.85
C PRO A 59 -22.87 14.51 25.14
N PRO A 60 -23.18 13.25 24.80
CA PRO A 60 -22.18 12.20 24.86
C PRO A 60 -21.02 12.53 23.90
N LEU A 61 -19.78 12.31 24.31
CA LEU A 61 -18.64 12.43 23.42
C LEU A 61 -18.72 11.32 22.35
N PRO A 62 -18.27 11.57 21.11
CA PRO A 62 -18.16 10.51 20.12
C PRO A 62 -17.25 9.40 20.68
N ALA A 63 -17.78 8.19 20.83
CA ALA A 63 -17.10 7.05 21.43
C ALA A 63 -16.02 6.49 20.48
N ALA A 64 -14.90 7.20 20.39
CA ALA A 64 -13.63 6.70 19.89
C ALA A 64 -12.47 7.31 20.68
N ALA A 65 -12.69 7.59 21.97
CA ALA A 65 -11.59 7.80 22.91
C ALA A 65 -10.73 6.53 22.90
N TRP A 66 -9.51 6.66 22.40
CA TRP A 66 -8.56 5.56 22.30
C TRP A 66 -8.36 4.90 23.67
N ARG A 67 -8.99 3.74 23.89
CA ARG A 67 -8.61 2.90 25.03
C ARG A 67 -7.29 2.22 24.70
N VAL A 68 -6.30 2.47 25.57
CA VAL A 68 -5.02 1.79 25.58
C VAL A 68 -5.31 0.33 25.95
N ASN A 69 -5.05 -0.63 25.06
CA ASN A 69 -5.10 -2.10 25.25
C ASN A 69 -6.15 -2.88 24.42
N GLY A 70 -6.07 -2.85 23.10
CA GLY A 70 -6.55 -3.96 22.25
C GLY A 70 -8.05 -4.30 22.26
N GLU A 71 -8.87 -3.58 23.01
CA GLU A 71 -10.32 -3.75 23.01
C GLU A 71 -10.92 -3.19 21.72
N ARG A 72 -11.87 -3.94 21.13
CA ARG A 72 -12.64 -3.50 19.97
C ARG A 72 -13.35 -2.18 20.30
N PRO A 73 -13.32 -1.16 19.43
CA PRO A 73 -14.11 0.04 19.63
C PRO A 73 -15.60 -0.34 19.64
N LEU A 74 -16.25 -0.18 20.79
CA LEU A 74 -17.69 -0.26 20.91
C LEU A 74 -18.28 1.07 20.42
N THR A 75 -18.80 1.07 19.19
CA THR A 75 -19.62 2.18 18.69
C THR A 75 -20.97 2.11 19.37
N PHE A 76 -21.14 2.86 20.46
CA PHE A 76 -22.48 3.26 20.83
C PHE A 76 -22.97 4.21 19.75
N LYS A 77 -24.01 3.83 19.01
CA LYS A 77 -25.02 4.78 18.53
C LYS A 77 -25.64 5.43 19.77
N SER A 78 -24.91 6.28 20.48
CA SER A 78 -25.52 7.16 21.46
C SER A 78 -26.34 8.12 20.63
N GLY A 79 -27.67 7.94 20.63
CA GLY A 79 -28.61 8.78 19.90
C GLY A 79 -28.16 10.24 20.03
N LEU A 80 -27.90 10.88 18.89
CA LEU A 80 -27.26 12.19 18.83
C LEU A 80 -27.86 13.13 19.85
N GLY A 81 -27.08 13.39 20.90
CA GLY A 81 -27.40 14.42 21.88
C GLY A 81 -27.40 15.75 21.16
N VAL A 82 -28.54 16.44 21.22
CA VAL A 82 -28.71 17.83 20.81
C VAL A 82 -27.77 18.69 21.68
N GLY A 83 -26.78 19.39 21.11
CA GLY A 83 -25.85 20.26 21.83
C GLY A 83 -24.60 20.68 21.05
N ILE A 84 -23.61 21.26 21.74
CA ILE A 84 -22.39 21.83 21.12
C ILE A 84 -21.21 20.89 21.26
N TYR A 85 -20.60 20.54 20.14
CA TYR A 85 -19.34 19.80 20.07
C TYR A 85 -18.21 20.75 19.73
N TRP A 86 -17.14 20.73 20.51
CA TRP A 86 -15.93 21.50 20.29
C TRP A 86 -14.88 20.60 19.67
N PHE A 87 -14.18 21.13 18.67
CA PHE A 87 -13.17 20.43 17.91
C PHE A 87 -11.89 21.25 17.91
N GLU A 88 -10.79 20.60 18.27
CA GLU A 88 -9.45 21.14 18.08
C GLU A 88 -8.63 20.15 17.26
N GLN A 89 -8.01 20.64 16.19
CA GLN A 89 -7.10 19.84 15.40
C GLN A 89 -5.75 19.74 16.13
N LEU A 90 -5.41 18.55 16.61
CA LEU A 90 -4.17 18.34 17.37
C LEU A 90 -2.94 18.17 16.47
N GLY A 91 -3.12 17.78 15.21
CA GLY A 91 -2.04 17.65 14.22
C GLY A 91 -2.10 16.39 13.36
N LEU A 92 -0.99 16.10 12.67
CA LEU A 92 -0.76 14.88 11.90
C LEU A 92 0.03 13.90 12.78
N PHE A 93 -0.55 12.76 13.12
CA PHE A 93 0.11 11.73 13.92
C PHE A 93 0.26 10.43 13.12
N LYS A 94 1.05 9.48 13.66
CA LYS A 94 1.36 8.17 13.06
C LYS A 94 0.12 7.32 12.68
N ARG A 95 -1.09 7.74 13.07
CA ARG A 95 -2.38 7.05 12.84
C ARG A 95 -3.44 7.96 12.21
N GLY A 96 -3.04 9.02 11.49
CA GLY A 96 -3.95 9.98 10.83
C GLY A 96 -4.05 11.35 11.52
N ARG A 97 -5.04 12.17 11.13
CA ARG A 97 -5.37 13.39 11.91
C ARG A 97 -6.07 12.98 13.20
N GLU A 98 -5.50 13.43 14.32
CA GLU A 98 -6.16 13.35 15.62
C GLU A 98 -6.85 14.66 15.95
N TRP A 99 -7.98 14.53 16.63
CA TRP A 99 -8.81 15.64 17.07
C TRP A 99 -8.99 15.55 18.57
N ALA A 100 -8.96 16.68 19.26
CA ALA A 100 -9.56 16.76 20.58
C ALA A 100 -11.01 17.15 20.39
N VAL A 101 -11.91 16.39 21.00
CA VAL A 101 -13.34 16.68 21.02
C VAL A 101 -13.81 16.84 22.45
N ALA A 102 -14.56 17.90 22.69
CA ALA A 102 -15.24 18.12 23.96
C ALA A 102 -16.72 18.43 23.69
N SER A 103 -17.60 18.03 24.60
CA SER A 103 -19.02 18.31 24.51
C SER A 103 -19.43 19.29 25.60
N SER A 104 -20.34 20.21 25.27
CA SER A 104 -20.76 21.26 26.19
C SER A 104 -22.15 21.79 25.85
N CYS A 105 -22.89 22.24 26.86
CA CYS A 105 -24.10 23.05 26.67
C CYS A 105 -23.82 24.55 26.62
N LYS A 106 -22.55 24.93 26.75
CA LYS A 106 -22.10 26.32 26.68
C LYS A 106 -21.49 26.57 25.31
N ASN A 107 -21.79 27.74 24.79
CA ASN A 107 -21.20 28.37 23.62
C ASN A 107 -19.78 28.92 23.90
N ARG A 108 -19.04 28.25 24.79
CA ARG A 108 -17.59 28.38 25.01
C ARG A 108 -17.00 26.98 25.18
N PRO A 109 -15.73 26.77 24.77
CA PRO A 109 -15.06 25.51 25.04
C PRO A 109 -15.03 25.23 26.54
N PRO A 110 -15.22 23.96 26.94
CA PRO A 110 -15.00 23.57 28.31
C PRO A 110 -13.50 23.58 28.63
N PHE A 111 -13.16 23.83 29.90
CA PHE A 111 -11.77 23.79 30.37
C PHE A 111 -11.25 22.36 30.57
N PHE A 112 -12.14 21.39 30.76
CA PHE A 112 -11.86 19.98 31.01
C PHE A 112 -12.83 19.10 30.21
N GLY A 113 -12.54 17.80 30.08
CA GLY A 113 -13.37 16.86 29.31
C GLY A 113 -13.09 16.85 27.82
N TRP A 114 -11.87 17.24 27.41
CA TRP A 114 -11.37 17.03 26.06
C TRP A 114 -10.88 15.60 25.90
N GLU A 115 -11.41 14.90 24.91
CA GLU A 115 -11.01 13.53 24.57
C GLU A 115 -10.35 13.48 23.19
N ARG A 116 -9.26 12.72 23.08
CA ARG A 116 -8.61 12.45 21.79
C ARG A 116 -9.42 11.45 21.00
N VAL A 117 -9.84 11.84 19.81
CA VAL A 117 -10.64 11.01 18.90
C VAL A 117 -9.99 10.94 17.51
N ALA A 118 -10.23 9.83 16.82
CA ALA A 118 -9.78 9.63 15.45
C ALA A 118 -10.62 10.48 14.45
N GLY A 119 -10.01 10.89 13.34
CA GLY A 119 -10.69 11.69 12.31
C GLY A 119 -11.95 11.05 11.72
N TRP A 120 -12.06 9.71 11.67
CA TRP A 120 -13.28 9.03 11.21
C TRP A 120 -14.46 9.22 12.16
N ALA A 121 -14.21 9.28 13.48
CA ALA A 121 -15.27 9.51 14.48
C ALA A 121 -15.80 10.94 14.39
N VAL A 122 -14.92 11.90 14.03
CA VAL A 122 -15.32 13.27 13.70
C VAL A 122 -16.15 13.29 12.41
N ALA A 123 -15.74 12.57 11.36
CA ALA A 123 -16.49 12.47 10.12
C ALA A 123 -17.91 11.91 10.34
N GLU A 124 -18.03 10.85 11.14
CA GLU A 124 -19.31 10.24 11.51
C GLU A 124 -20.19 11.21 12.32
N LEU A 125 -19.61 11.95 13.27
CA LEU A 125 -20.32 12.96 14.05
C LEU A 125 -20.85 14.12 13.19
N LEU A 126 -20.07 14.54 12.19
CA LEU A 126 -20.52 15.54 11.22
C LEU A 126 -21.63 15.02 10.32
N ARG A 127 -21.83 13.69 10.21
CA ARG A 127 -22.72 13.04 9.25
C ARG A 127 -22.35 13.37 7.78
N GLU A 128 -21.06 13.57 7.52
CA GLU A 128 -20.56 14.12 6.26
C GLU A 128 -19.66 13.16 5.43
N ALA A 129 -19.45 13.55 4.16
CA ALA A 129 -18.79 12.84 3.06
C ALA A 129 -17.25 12.65 3.22
N PRO A 130 -16.57 11.94 2.28
CA PRO A 130 -15.65 10.83 2.53
C PRO A 130 -14.42 11.13 3.42
N TYR A 131 -14.25 10.25 4.42
CA TYR A 131 -13.33 10.35 5.55
C TYR A 131 -11.83 10.51 5.19
N TRP A 132 -11.39 10.25 3.95
CA TRP A 132 -9.98 10.41 3.52
C TRP A 132 -9.49 11.86 3.63
N ARG A 133 -10.40 12.85 3.65
CA ARG A 133 -10.06 14.27 3.85
C ARG A 133 -9.48 14.57 5.23
N PHE A 134 -9.76 13.69 6.20
CA PHE A 134 -9.14 13.72 7.53
C PHE A 134 -7.75 13.07 7.52
N TRP A 135 -7.24 12.70 6.37
CA TRP A 135 -5.88 12.19 6.20
C TRP A 135 -5.02 13.22 5.46
N PRO A 136 -3.79 13.49 5.92
CA PRO A 136 -2.90 14.36 5.16
C PRO A 136 -2.52 13.68 3.83
N PRO A 137 -2.47 14.43 2.72
CA PRO A 137 -1.75 13.93 1.56
C PRO A 137 -0.28 13.78 1.91
N LEU A 138 0.37 12.75 1.38
CA LEU A 138 1.84 12.68 1.36
C LEU A 138 2.38 13.89 0.60
N LYS A 139 3.35 14.57 1.21
CA LYS A 139 3.96 15.81 0.69
C LYS A 139 5.40 15.61 0.20
N GLY A 140 5.93 14.40 0.31
CA GLY A 140 7.32 14.10 0.01
C GLY A 140 7.64 12.63 0.28
N PRO A 141 8.90 12.22 0.08
CA PRO A 141 9.33 10.85 0.27
C PRO A 141 9.38 10.53 1.77
N VAL A 142 9.12 9.27 2.10
CA VAL A 142 9.17 8.74 3.46
C VAL A 142 10.35 7.79 3.63
N GLU A 143 10.91 7.75 4.84
CA GLU A 143 11.97 6.79 5.16
C GLU A 143 11.43 5.37 5.26
N GLY A 144 12.22 4.41 4.78
CA GLY A 144 11.91 2.99 4.85
C GLY A 144 11.12 2.49 3.65
N HIS A 145 10.37 1.40 3.85
CA HIS A 145 9.60 0.76 2.80
C HIS A 145 8.17 1.32 2.75
N LEU A 146 7.51 1.16 1.62
CA LEU A 146 6.18 1.68 1.34
C LEU A 146 5.34 0.57 0.69
N LEU A 147 4.23 0.19 1.30
CA LEU A 147 3.22 -0.67 0.66
C LEU A 147 2.10 0.20 0.12
N ILE A 148 1.82 0.09 -1.17
CA ILE A 148 0.74 0.77 -1.87
C ILE A 148 -0.25 -0.31 -2.31
N ALA A 149 -1.48 -0.26 -1.83
CA ALA A 149 -2.48 -1.27 -2.18
C ALA A 149 -3.83 -0.68 -2.55
N GLY A 150 -4.50 -1.30 -3.51
CA GLY A 150 -5.75 -0.78 -4.07
C GLY A 150 -6.24 -1.57 -5.28
N SER A 151 -7.55 -1.64 -5.47
CA SER A 151 -8.20 -2.22 -6.64
C SER A 151 -7.67 -1.64 -7.96
N SER A 152 -7.91 -2.33 -9.08
CA SER A 152 -7.61 -1.78 -10.41
C SER A 152 -8.29 -0.41 -10.62
N GLY A 153 -7.63 0.51 -11.33
CA GLY A 153 -8.14 1.87 -11.57
C GLY A 153 -8.21 2.80 -10.35
N SER A 154 -7.77 2.36 -9.16
CA SER A 154 -7.89 3.15 -7.93
C SER A 154 -6.91 4.33 -7.82
N GLY A 155 -5.89 4.40 -8.68
CA GLY A 155 -4.91 5.50 -8.71
C GLY A 155 -3.51 5.17 -8.20
N LYS A 156 -3.20 3.88 -7.92
CA LYS A 156 -1.89 3.41 -7.46
C LYS A 156 -0.72 3.90 -8.33
N THR A 157 -0.77 3.61 -9.63
CA THR A 157 0.29 3.97 -10.58
C THR A 157 0.48 5.49 -10.65
N THR A 158 -0.62 6.25 -10.69
CA THR A 158 -0.58 7.72 -10.71
C THR A 158 0.09 8.26 -9.44
N PHE A 159 -0.26 7.68 -8.29
CA PHE A 159 0.36 8.04 -7.02
C PHE A 159 1.85 7.69 -7.00
N LEU A 160 2.23 6.49 -7.46
CA LEU A 160 3.62 6.04 -7.47
C LEU A 160 4.48 6.89 -8.41
N LYS A 161 4.01 7.23 -9.62
CA LYS A 161 4.66 8.20 -10.53
C LYS A 161 4.90 9.55 -9.85
N ARG A 162 3.89 10.09 -9.15
CA ARG A 162 4.04 11.33 -8.38
C ARG A 162 5.05 11.16 -7.25
N TYR A 163 5.02 10.04 -6.54
CA TYR A 163 5.94 9.76 -5.45
C TYR A 163 7.40 9.70 -5.95
N LEU A 164 7.64 9.06 -7.10
CA LEU A 164 8.96 8.98 -7.74
C LEU A 164 9.52 10.35 -8.14
N SER A 165 8.66 11.34 -8.44
CA SER A 165 9.13 12.72 -8.71
C SER A 165 9.80 13.38 -7.50
N TRP A 166 9.53 12.89 -6.29
CA TRP A 166 10.17 13.36 -5.06
C TRP A 166 11.41 12.54 -4.67
N VAL A 167 11.69 11.45 -5.38
CA VAL A 167 12.82 10.56 -5.10
C VAL A 167 13.89 10.81 -6.16
N GLY A 168 15.11 11.18 -5.75
CA GLY A 168 16.17 11.51 -6.71
C GLY A 168 16.76 10.31 -7.45
N LYS A 169 16.85 9.14 -6.79
CA LYS A 169 17.48 7.93 -7.36
C LYS A 169 16.55 6.73 -7.20
N TRP A 170 15.98 6.25 -8.30
CA TRP A 170 15.04 5.13 -8.27
C TRP A 170 15.15 4.18 -9.46
N TYR A 171 14.67 2.96 -9.26
CA TYR A 171 14.33 2.01 -10.30
C TYR A 171 12.86 1.62 -10.18
N VAL A 172 12.17 1.46 -11.31
CA VAL A 172 10.84 0.84 -11.35
C VAL A 172 10.94 -0.49 -12.08
N VAL A 173 10.51 -1.58 -11.45
CA VAL A 173 10.19 -2.84 -12.12
C VAL A 173 8.73 -2.75 -12.54
N ASP A 174 8.51 -2.52 -13.84
CA ASP A 174 7.19 -2.25 -14.42
C ASP A 174 6.57 -3.54 -14.98
N LEU A 175 5.59 -4.07 -14.24
CA LEU A 175 4.78 -5.26 -14.58
C LEU A 175 3.36 -4.90 -15.07
N THR A 176 3.08 -3.63 -15.38
CA THR A 176 1.77 -3.26 -15.93
C THR A 176 1.62 -3.83 -17.35
N GLU A 177 0.43 -3.88 -17.93
CA GLU A 177 0.29 -4.45 -19.29
C GLU A 177 0.75 -3.48 -20.37
N GLU A 178 0.48 -2.19 -20.20
CA GLU A 178 0.75 -1.16 -21.19
C GLU A 178 2.12 -0.48 -21.02
N GLY A 179 2.88 -0.83 -19.98
CA GLY A 179 4.15 -0.17 -19.67
C GLY A 179 3.92 1.25 -19.20
N GLU A 180 3.20 1.39 -18.08
CA GLU A 180 2.71 2.70 -17.64
C GLU A 180 3.86 3.66 -17.29
N TYR A 181 5.07 3.15 -17.01
CA TYR A 181 6.23 3.97 -16.65
C TYR A 181 7.12 4.30 -17.85
N VAL A 182 6.83 3.77 -19.05
CA VAL A 182 7.58 4.09 -20.26
C VAL A 182 7.55 5.59 -20.53
N GLY A 183 8.72 6.17 -20.82
CA GLY A 183 8.88 7.61 -21.04
C GLY A 183 9.10 8.44 -19.77
N LEU A 184 9.01 7.85 -18.58
CA LEU A 184 9.29 8.55 -17.32
C LEU A 184 10.81 8.68 -17.05
N ALA A 185 11.61 7.75 -17.55
CA ALA A 185 13.07 7.73 -17.47
C ALA A 185 13.65 6.79 -18.55
N ALA A 186 14.95 6.51 -18.51
CA ALA A 186 15.56 5.50 -19.39
C ALA A 186 14.88 4.13 -19.18
N THR A 187 14.38 3.54 -20.26
CA THR A 187 13.66 2.25 -20.22
C THR A 187 14.50 1.15 -20.86
N VAL A 188 14.59 0.01 -20.18
CA VAL A 188 15.19 -1.22 -20.70
C VAL A 188 14.25 -2.40 -20.48
N GLU A 189 14.29 -3.38 -21.38
CA GLU A 189 13.60 -4.66 -21.18
C GLU A 189 14.36 -5.50 -20.15
N GLY A 190 13.65 -6.00 -19.15
CA GLY A 190 14.19 -6.86 -18.12
C GLY A 190 14.59 -8.21 -18.68
N SER A 191 15.76 -8.69 -18.28
CA SER A 191 16.25 -10.01 -18.64
C SER A 191 17.27 -10.53 -17.63
N VAL A 192 17.37 -11.85 -17.53
CA VAL A 192 18.27 -12.57 -16.63
C VAL A 192 18.90 -13.71 -17.41
N ASP A 193 20.22 -13.82 -17.41
CA ASP A 193 20.93 -14.99 -17.90
C ASP A 193 20.93 -16.06 -16.81
N LEU A 194 20.01 -17.02 -16.93
CA LEU A 194 19.90 -18.12 -15.98
C LEU A 194 21.18 -18.96 -15.92
N ALA A 195 21.91 -19.14 -17.03
CA ALA A 195 23.11 -19.95 -17.07
C ALA A 195 24.28 -19.30 -16.29
N SER A 196 24.29 -17.98 -16.18
CA SER A 196 25.32 -17.24 -15.41
C SER A 196 25.20 -17.41 -13.89
N LEU A 197 23.97 -17.67 -13.41
CA LEU A 197 23.64 -17.75 -11.99
C LEU A 197 24.21 -18.99 -11.32
N ASN A 198 24.41 -18.92 -10.01
CA ASN A 198 24.76 -20.12 -9.23
C ASN A 198 23.53 -21.04 -9.04
N ALA A 199 23.78 -22.27 -8.60
CA ALA A 199 22.74 -23.28 -8.41
C ALA A 199 21.60 -22.82 -7.48
N GLU A 200 21.91 -22.14 -6.38
CA GLU A 200 20.91 -21.68 -5.42
C GLU A 200 20.03 -20.57 -6.00
N GLU A 201 20.65 -19.61 -6.69
CA GLU A 201 19.96 -18.51 -7.36
C GLU A 201 19.06 -19.02 -8.48
N GLN A 202 19.56 -19.94 -9.31
CA GLN A 202 18.74 -20.61 -10.33
C GLN A 202 17.55 -21.32 -9.72
N ALA A 203 17.79 -22.21 -8.73
CA ALA A 203 16.73 -22.98 -8.09
C ALA A 203 15.68 -22.06 -7.45
N LEU A 204 16.11 -20.96 -6.82
CA LEU A 204 15.21 -19.95 -6.27
C LEU A 204 14.35 -19.31 -7.35
N LEU A 205 14.95 -18.82 -8.45
CA LEU A 205 14.19 -18.16 -9.51
C LEU A 205 13.20 -19.10 -10.18
N TYR A 206 13.60 -20.35 -10.48
CA TYR A 206 12.67 -21.36 -11.00
C TYR A 206 11.53 -21.62 -10.01
N SER A 207 11.84 -21.74 -8.73
CA SER A 207 10.83 -21.95 -7.69
C SER A 207 9.83 -20.79 -7.61
N LEU A 208 10.31 -19.54 -7.65
CA LEU A 208 9.48 -18.35 -7.63
C LEU A 208 8.62 -18.25 -8.89
N GLY A 209 9.19 -18.54 -10.04
CA GLY A 209 8.48 -18.60 -11.31
C GLY A 209 7.32 -19.59 -11.28
N VAL A 210 7.59 -20.82 -10.84
CA VAL A 210 6.55 -21.85 -10.71
C VAL A 210 5.54 -21.48 -9.62
N ALA A 211 5.97 -20.87 -8.51
CA ALA A 211 5.07 -20.43 -7.44
C ALA A 211 4.12 -19.30 -7.87
N ALA A 212 4.53 -18.44 -8.81
CA ALA A 212 3.70 -17.37 -9.35
C ALA A 212 2.59 -17.89 -10.29
N THR A 213 2.81 -19.02 -10.97
CA THR A 213 1.82 -19.61 -11.90
C THR A 213 0.79 -20.51 -11.24
N VAL A 214 1.03 -20.98 -10.01
CA VAL A 214 0.12 -21.89 -9.30
C VAL A 214 -1.20 -21.19 -9.01
N GLY A 215 -2.31 -21.67 -9.58
CA GLY A 215 -3.67 -21.22 -9.23
C GLY A 215 -4.00 -21.49 -7.76
N ALA A 216 -4.97 -20.76 -7.18
CA ALA A 216 -5.45 -20.99 -5.81
C ALA A 216 -6.00 -22.41 -5.53
N ARG A 217 -6.13 -23.24 -6.57
CA ARG A 217 -6.63 -24.63 -6.52
C ARG A 217 -5.63 -25.68 -7.03
N GLU A 218 -4.45 -25.27 -7.50
CA GLU A 218 -3.43 -26.22 -7.93
C GLU A 218 -2.56 -26.64 -6.74
N ALA A 219 -2.15 -27.90 -6.73
CA ALA A 219 -1.22 -28.39 -5.73
C ALA A 219 0.06 -27.52 -5.78
N ALA A 220 0.40 -26.98 -4.61
CA ALA A 220 1.60 -26.22 -4.35
C ALA A 220 2.84 -26.85 -4.99
N VAL A 221 3.86 -26.03 -5.28
CA VAL A 221 5.23 -26.54 -5.40
C VAL A 221 5.54 -27.26 -4.10
N SER A 222 5.59 -28.58 -4.13
CA SER A 222 5.87 -29.36 -2.92
C SER A 222 7.31 -29.12 -2.48
N ALA A 223 7.61 -29.32 -1.19
CA ALA A 223 9.00 -29.28 -0.70
C ALA A 223 9.91 -30.24 -1.51
N VAL A 224 9.34 -31.33 -2.02
CA VAL A 224 10.01 -32.29 -2.91
C VAL A 224 10.36 -31.66 -4.26
N GLN A 225 9.44 -30.92 -4.88
CA GLN A 225 9.69 -30.20 -6.13
C GLN A 225 10.77 -29.11 -5.96
N LEU A 226 10.75 -28.39 -4.83
CA LEU A 226 11.80 -27.41 -4.51
C LEU A 226 13.16 -28.09 -4.29
N GLY A 227 13.19 -29.21 -3.58
CA GLY A 227 14.39 -30.03 -3.39
C GLY A 227 14.95 -30.54 -4.71
N ALA A 228 14.09 -31.03 -5.61
CA ALA A 228 14.46 -31.47 -6.95
C ALA A 228 15.12 -30.34 -7.76
N LEU A 229 14.56 -29.13 -7.76
CA LEU A 229 15.17 -27.98 -8.44
C LEU A 229 16.57 -27.65 -7.90
N LYS A 230 16.78 -27.76 -6.57
CA LYS A 230 18.10 -27.55 -5.96
C LYS A 230 19.13 -28.61 -6.34
N LEU A 231 18.72 -29.86 -6.54
CA LEU A 231 19.61 -30.95 -6.95
C LEU A 231 20.07 -30.79 -8.42
N LEU A 232 19.18 -30.28 -9.27
CA LEU A 232 19.42 -30.16 -10.71
C LEU A 232 20.02 -28.82 -11.13
N ALA A 233 19.70 -27.73 -10.42
CA ALA A 233 20.24 -26.41 -10.74
C ALA A 233 21.76 -26.40 -10.59
N ARG A 234 22.46 -25.93 -11.62
CA ARG A 234 23.93 -25.90 -11.69
C ARG A 234 24.37 -24.73 -12.55
N ARG A 235 25.43 -24.04 -12.14
CA ARG A 235 26.01 -22.94 -12.93
C ARG A 235 26.40 -23.44 -14.32
N GLY A 236 26.15 -22.63 -15.34
CA GLY A 236 26.35 -22.98 -16.75
C GLY A 236 25.18 -23.74 -17.37
N LEU A 237 24.23 -24.24 -16.56
CA LEU A 237 23.02 -24.90 -17.02
C LEU A 237 21.90 -23.86 -17.15
N GLY A 238 21.50 -23.54 -18.38
CA GLY A 238 20.30 -22.73 -18.65
C GLY A 238 19.01 -23.54 -18.53
N LEU A 239 17.88 -22.95 -18.94
CA LEU A 239 16.57 -23.62 -18.92
C LEU A 239 16.56 -24.92 -19.75
N ASP A 240 17.13 -24.91 -20.95
CA ASP A 240 17.20 -26.10 -21.82
C ASP A 240 17.95 -27.25 -21.14
N GLY A 241 19.15 -26.98 -20.61
CA GLY A 241 19.93 -27.97 -19.89
C GLY A 241 19.22 -28.51 -18.65
N LEU A 242 18.49 -27.66 -17.91
CA LEU A 242 17.71 -28.11 -16.76
C LEU A 242 16.57 -29.06 -17.17
N LEU A 243 15.89 -28.76 -18.27
CA LEU A 243 14.80 -29.60 -18.79
C LEU A 243 15.32 -30.95 -19.29
N GLU A 244 16.52 -31.01 -19.86
CA GLU A 244 17.18 -32.26 -20.23
C GLU A 244 17.56 -33.08 -18.99
N GLU A 245 18.19 -32.47 -18.00
CA GLU A 245 18.54 -33.13 -16.73
C GLU A 245 17.27 -33.66 -16.02
N LEU A 246 16.17 -32.89 -16.04
CA LEU A 246 14.87 -33.33 -15.51
C LEU A 246 14.35 -34.60 -16.20
N ARG A 247 14.63 -34.83 -17.48
CA ARG A 247 14.18 -36.05 -18.19
C ARG A 247 14.96 -37.29 -17.74
N THR A 248 16.23 -37.13 -17.37
CA THR A 248 17.15 -38.24 -17.09
C THR A 248 17.44 -38.48 -15.61
N ALA A 249 17.07 -37.55 -14.73
CA ALA A 249 17.32 -37.66 -13.28
C ALA A 249 16.59 -38.85 -12.63
N GLY A 250 17.29 -39.98 -12.45
CA GLY A 250 16.71 -41.19 -11.84
C GLY A 250 16.46 -41.08 -10.33
N ASP A 251 17.09 -40.12 -9.67
CA ASP A 251 17.03 -39.80 -8.25
C ASP A 251 15.79 -38.96 -7.86
N ILE A 252 15.07 -38.41 -8.84
CA ILE A 252 13.85 -37.63 -8.61
C ILE A 252 12.61 -38.44 -9.02
N PRO A 253 11.56 -38.52 -8.19
CA PRO A 253 10.34 -39.26 -8.51
C PRO A 253 9.76 -38.86 -9.87
N GLN A 254 9.36 -39.84 -10.69
CA GLN A 254 8.87 -39.62 -12.06
C GLN A 254 7.78 -38.54 -12.15
N LEU A 255 6.75 -38.62 -11.29
CA LEU A 255 5.68 -37.61 -11.26
C LEU A 255 6.19 -36.20 -10.95
N THR A 256 7.23 -36.07 -10.11
CA THR A 256 7.85 -34.78 -9.81
C THR A 256 8.56 -34.21 -11.04
N ARG A 257 9.28 -35.07 -11.79
CA ARG A 257 9.96 -34.69 -13.03
C ARG A 257 8.97 -34.24 -14.10
N GLU A 258 7.91 -35.02 -14.33
CA GLU A 258 6.87 -34.70 -15.33
C GLU A 258 6.16 -33.37 -15.03
N VAL A 259 5.81 -33.13 -13.76
CA VAL A 259 5.17 -31.86 -13.36
C VAL A 259 6.12 -30.68 -13.51
N LEU A 260 7.36 -30.79 -13.02
CA LEU A 260 8.35 -29.71 -13.17
C LEU A 260 8.68 -29.44 -14.64
N PHE A 261 8.85 -30.48 -15.44
CA PHE A 261 9.09 -30.38 -16.86
C PHE A 261 7.95 -29.62 -17.55
N THR A 262 6.70 -30.02 -17.29
CA THR A 262 5.51 -29.38 -17.87
C THR A 262 5.43 -27.91 -17.48
N LYS A 263 5.60 -27.59 -16.19
CA LYS A 263 5.50 -26.21 -15.70
C LYS A 263 6.63 -25.33 -16.25
N LEU A 264 7.87 -25.81 -16.23
CA LEU A 264 9.03 -25.03 -16.69
C LEU A 264 9.11 -24.90 -18.21
N SER A 265 8.58 -25.88 -18.96
CA SER A 265 8.50 -25.80 -20.42
C SER A 265 7.64 -24.63 -20.92
N ALA A 266 6.76 -24.09 -20.08
CA ALA A 266 6.01 -22.87 -20.39
C ALA A 266 6.91 -21.63 -20.56
N ALA A 267 8.17 -21.67 -20.12
CA ALA A 267 9.16 -20.62 -20.35
C ALA A 267 9.96 -20.80 -21.65
N CYS A 268 9.66 -21.83 -22.45
CA CYS A 268 10.19 -22.00 -23.80
C CYS A 268 9.33 -21.26 -24.83
N GLU A 269 9.93 -20.62 -25.82
CA GLU A 269 9.19 -20.09 -26.99
C GLU A 269 8.72 -21.21 -27.92
N GLY A 270 9.44 -22.32 -27.92
CA GLY A 270 9.18 -23.48 -28.75
C GLY A 270 10.18 -24.58 -28.50
N PHE A 271 9.99 -25.70 -29.19
CA PHE A 271 10.91 -26.83 -29.18
C PHE A 271 11.48 -27.05 -30.57
N GLU A 272 12.81 -27.13 -30.65
CA GLU A 272 13.54 -27.44 -31.88
C GLU A 272 14.34 -28.72 -31.65
N ASN A 273 14.10 -29.76 -32.46
CA ASN A 273 14.73 -31.09 -32.31
C ASN A 273 14.58 -31.69 -30.90
N GLY A 274 13.43 -31.45 -30.25
CA GLY A 274 13.14 -31.96 -28.90
C GLY A 274 13.78 -31.15 -27.76
N ARG A 275 14.58 -30.12 -28.07
CA ARG A 275 15.21 -29.20 -27.12
C ARG A 275 14.39 -27.93 -26.95
N CYS A 276 14.42 -27.37 -25.74
CA CYS A 276 13.73 -26.12 -25.44
C CYS A 276 14.52 -24.95 -26.04
N ARG A 277 13.84 -24.07 -26.77
CA ARG A 277 14.35 -22.73 -27.05
C ARG A 277 13.86 -21.78 -25.94
N PRO A 278 14.70 -21.39 -24.97
CA PRO A 278 14.24 -20.59 -23.84
C PRO A 278 13.76 -19.21 -24.30
N HIS A 279 12.84 -18.61 -23.56
CA HIS A 279 12.44 -17.23 -23.80
C HIS A 279 13.68 -16.30 -23.77
N PRO A 280 13.84 -15.36 -24.73
CA PRO A 280 15.03 -14.50 -24.85
C PRO A 280 15.35 -13.67 -23.60
N ALA A 281 14.33 -13.37 -22.79
CA ALA A 281 14.52 -12.70 -21.50
C ALA A 281 15.24 -13.56 -20.44
N LEU A 282 15.43 -14.86 -20.68
CA LEU A 282 16.04 -15.82 -19.76
C LEU A 282 17.48 -16.25 -20.14
N THR A 283 18.02 -15.67 -21.21
CA THR A 283 19.33 -16.07 -21.78
C THR A 283 20.37 -14.97 -21.78
N LYS A 284 20.00 -13.75 -21.39
CA LYS A 284 20.90 -12.60 -21.33
C LYS A 284 20.62 -11.75 -20.11
N ASP A 285 21.68 -11.22 -19.53
CA ASP A 285 21.56 -10.29 -18.42
C ASP A 285 21.23 -8.88 -18.93
N VAL A 286 20.23 -8.26 -18.30
CA VAL A 286 19.95 -6.84 -18.55
C VAL A 286 21.10 -5.98 -18.07
N ASP A 287 21.55 -5.06 -18.93
CA ASP A 287 22.45 -3.99 -18.51
C ASP A 287 21.61 -2.89 -17.83
N LEU A 288 21.74 -2.80 -16.50
CA LEU A 288 20.92 -1.90 -15.69
C LEU A 288 21.47 -0.46 -15.77
N PRO A 289 20.76 0.48 -16.44
CA PRO A 289 21.23 1.86 -16.60
C PRO A 289 21.32 2.58 -15.25
N PRO A 290 22.02 3.75 -15.19
CA PRO A 290 22.01 4.60 -14.00
C PRO A 290 20.57 5.04 -13.63
N PRO A 291 20.22 5.16 -12.34
CA PRO A 291 18.91 5.66 -11.93
C PRO A 291 18.80 7.17 -12.22
N PRO A 292 17.60 7.71 -12.55
CA PRO A 292 16.32 7.02 -12.61
C PRO A 292 16.16 6.13 -13.85
N ALA A 293 15.54 4.96 -13.68
CA ALA A 293 15.30 4.03 -14.78
C ALA A 293 14.09 3.11 -14.58
N VAL A 294 13.55 2.65 -15.71
CA VAL A 294 12.42 1.72 -15.78
C VAL A 294 12.92 0.40 -16.38
N ILE A 295 12.71 -0.70 -15.65
CA ILE A 295 12.91 -2.05 -16.16
C ILE A 295 11.54 -2.61 -16.49
N ARG A 296 11.26 -2.70 -17.78
CA ARG A 296 10.01 -3.25 -18.29
C ARG A 296 10.06 -4.77 -18.21
N VAL A 297 9.04 -5.39 -17.61
CA VAL A 297 8.88 -6.84 -17.59
C VAL A 297 7.51 -7.17 -18.13
N SER A 298 7.45 -7.78 -19.32
CA SER A 298 6.18 -8.17 -19.93
C SER A 298 5.45 -9.20 -19.04
N PRO A 299 4.19 -8.97 -18.66
CA PRO A 299 3.41 -9.93 -17.90
C PRO A 299 2.75 -11.02 -18.76
N SER A 300 3.00 -11.05 -20.08
CA SER A 300 2.35 -11.98 -21.02
C SER A 300 2.59 -13.46 -20.70
N ASN A 301 3.76 -13.77 -20.12
CA ASN A 301 4.08 -15.09 -19.61
C ASN A 301 4.46 -14.95 -18.13
N LEU A 302 3.54 -15.29 -17.23
CA LEU A 302 3.73 -15.10 -15.78
C LEU A 302 4.94 -15.85 -15.22
N LEU A 303 5.26 -17.02 -15.76
CA LEU A 303 6.45 -17.79 -15.35
C LEU A 303 7.73 -17.00 -15.67
N VAL A 304 7.85 -16.53 -16.91
CA VAL A 304 9.00 -15.74 -17.36
C VAL A 304 9.05 -14.40 -16.62
N ALA A 305 7.91 -13.72 -16.48
CA ALA A 305 7.81 -12.43 -15.80
C ALA A 305 8.27 -12.53 -14.34
N ALA A 306 7.85 -13.56 -13.61
CA ALA A 306 8.27 -13.78 -12.24
C ALA A 306 9.77 -14.10 -12.14
N ILE A 307 10.31 -14.98 -12.99
CA ILE A 307 11.76 -15.29 -13.02
C ILE A 307 12.58 -14.02 -13.28
N VAL A 308 12.21 -13.26 -14.31
CA VAL A 308 12.92 -12.04 -14.73
C VAL A 308 12.82 -10.97 -13.66
N ALA A 309 11.62 -10.66 -13.18
CA ALA A 309 11.41 -9.61 -12.20
C ALA A 309 12.15 -9.90 -10.89
N HIS A 310 12.06 -11.13 -10.37
CA HIS A 310 12.78 -11.52 -9.14
C HIS A 310 14.30 -11.53 -9.34
N GLY A 311 14.81 -11.96 -10.51
CA GLY A 311 16.24 -11.91 -10.80
C GLY A 311 16.76 -10.47 -10.93
N VAL A 312 16.02 -9.58 -11.61
CA VAL A 312 16.32 -8.15 -11.69
C VAL A 312 16.30 -7.52 -10.30
N LEU A 313 15.27 -7.81 -9.49
CA LEU A 313 15.16 -7.33 -8.12
C LEU A 313 16.36 -7.78 -7.28
N ALA A 314 16.73 -9.06 -7.34
CA ALA A 314 17.89 -9.57 -6.62
C ALA A 314 19.18 -8.79 -6.97
N LYS A 315 19.37 -8.40 -8.24
CA LYS A 315 20.51 -7.56 -8.67
C LYS A 315 20.43 -6.14 -8.14
N LEU A 316 19.27 -5.47 -8.26
CA LEU A 316 19.07 -4.11 -7.77
C LEU A 316 19.28 -4.01 -6.26
N LEU A 317 18.76 -4.98 -5.51
CA LEU A 317 18.86 -5.04 -4.05
C LEU A 317 20.30 -5.31 -3.57
N LYS A 318 21.12 -5.98 -4.40
CA LYS A 318 22.57 -6.15 -4.13
C LYS A 318 23.36 -4.84 -4.34
N ARG A 319 22.93 -3.94 -5.25
CA ARG A 319 23.61 -2.65 -5.49
C ARG A 319 23.58 -1.73 -4.25
N GLY A 320 22.50 -1.75 -3.48
CA GLY A 320 22.34 -0.89 -2.30
C GLY A 320 22.15 0.59 -2.65
N GLY A 321 21.78 1.41 -1.66
CA GLY A 321 21.69 2.87 -1.80
C GLY A 321 20.69 3.38 -2.86
N VAL A 322 19.65 2.60 -3.15
CA VAL A 322 18.66 2.86 -4.21
C VAL A 322 17.24 2.73 -3.69
N PHE A 323 16.33 3.51 -4.25
CA PHE A 323 14.89 3.27 -4.12
C PHE A 323 14.44 2.34 -5.24
N VAL A 324 13.74 1.26 -4.91
CA VAL A 324 13.18 0.34 -5.90
C VAL A 324 11.67 0.33 -5.76
N ALA A 325 10.96 0.52 -6.85
CA ALA A 325 9.51 0.39 -6.92
C ALA A 325 9.15 -0.85 -7.73
N VAL A 326 8.18 -1.62 -7.26
CA VAL A 326 7.61 -2.78 -7.97
C VAL A 326 6.13 -2.51 -8.12
N ASP A 327 5.66 -2.28 -9.34
CA ASP A 327 4.23 -2.13 -9.60
C ASP A 327 3.59 -3.47 -9.99
N GLU A 328 2.29 -3.61 -9.76
CA GLU A 328 1.53 -4.82 -10.03
C GLU A 328 2.14 -6.10 -9.41
N TYR A 329 2.69 -5.99 -8.20
CA TYR A 329 3.44 -7.06 -7.52
C TYR A 329 2.67 -8.39 -7.39
N HIS A 330 1.35 -8.34 -7.20
CA HIS A 330 0.47 -9.53 -7.17
C HIS A 330 0.61 -10.47 -8.39
N LYS A 331 1.13 -9.98 -9.52
CA LYS A 331 1.41 -10.82 -10.71
C LYS A 331 2.59 -11.77 -10.50
N ILE A 332 3.53 -11.42 -9.64
CA ILE A 332 4.77 -12.18 -9.40
C ILE A 332 4.94 -12.63 -7.95
N ALA A 333 4.03 -12.22 -7.05
CA ALA A 333 4.06 -12.62 -5.65
C ALA A 333 3.93 -14.15 -5.53
N PRO A 334 4.82 -14.82 -4.80
CA PRO A 334 4.76 -16.26 -4.66
C PRO A 334 3.52 -16.64 -3.84
N ARG A 335 2.72 -17.57 -4.35
CA ARG A 335 1.54 -18.09 -3.62
C ARG A 335 1.89 -19.19 -2.62
N LEU A 336 3.18 -19.36 -2.34
CA LEU A 336 3.77 -20.47 -1.58
C LEU A 336 4.74 -19.92 -0.54
N PRO A 337 5.11 -20.70 0.49
CA PRO A 337 6.04 -20.27 1.55
C PRO A 337 7.50 -20.24 1.07
N VAL A 338 7.76 -19.71 -0.13
CA VAL A 338 9.09 -19.36 -0.63
C VAL A 338 9.30 -17.89 -0.31
N GLU A 339 10.48 -17.55 0.23
CA GLU A 339 10.86 -16.16 0.43
C GLU A 339 11.41 -15.61 -0.88
N ASP A 340 10.87 -14.47 -1.32
CA ASP A 340 11.29 -13.81 -2.54
C ASP A 340 12.20 -12.58 -2.25
N PRO A 341 12.83 -12.00 -3.29
CA PRO A 341 13.65 -10.80 -3.16
C PRO A 341 12.93 -9.59 -2.55
N VAL A 342 11.63 -9.39 -2.80
CA VAL A 342 10.83 -8.30 -2.19
C VAL A 342 10.75 -8.51 -0.68
N GLU A 343 10.38 -9.71 -0.25
CA GLU A 343 10.27 -10.06 1.17
C GLU A 343 11.61 -9.94 1.91
N ARG A 344 12.68 -10.44 1.31
CA ARG A 344 14.04 -10.31 1.85
C ARG A 344 14.46 -8.84 1.94
N ALA A 345 14.14 -8.02 0.93
CA ALA A 345 14.41 -6.59 0.94
C ALA A 345 13.64 -5.84 2.02
N LEU A 346 12.38 -6.20 2.27
CA LEU A 346 11.61 -5.62 3.37
C LEU A 346 12.27 -5.89 4.73
N ARG A 347 12.82 -7.10 4.93
CA ARG A 347 13.48 -7.48 6.19
C ARG A 347 14.87 -6.85 6.36
N GLU A 348 15.70 -6.89 5.32
CA GLU A 348 17.14 -6.62 5.44
C GLU A 348 17.61 -5.38 4.66
N GLY A 349 16.80 -4.86 3.73
CA GLY A 349 17.18 -3.83 2.77
C GLY A 349 17.62 -2.51 3.41
N ARG A 350 17.05 -2.17 4.57
CA ARG A 350 17.43 -0.96 5.32
C ARG A 350 18.91 -0.90 5.67
N HIS A 351 19.54 -2.03 6.01
CA HIS A 351 20.98 -2.08 6.33
C HIS A 351 21.86 -1.75 5.12
N ARG A 352 21.33 -1.90 3.90
CA ARG A 352 22.02 -1.63 2.64
C ARG A 352 21.58 -0.31 2.00
N GLY A 353 20.86 0.54 2.73
CA GLY A 353 20.30 1.78 2.19
C GLY A 353 19.28 1.57 1.08
N VAL A 354 18.62 0.41 1.04
CA VAL A 354 17.57 0.11 0.07
C VAL A 354 16.21 0.49 0.67
N ALA A 355 15.49 1.34 -0.05
CA ALA A 355 14.08 1.61 0.20
C ALA A 355 13.24 0.96 -0.89
N LEU A 356 12.10 0.36 -0.53
CA LEU A 356 11.27 -0.41 -1.45
C LEU A 356 9.84 0.14 -1.43
N ALA A 357 9.27 0.43 -2.59
CA ALA A 357 7.83 0.60 -2.76
C ALA A 357 7.24 -0.62 -3.47
N VAL A 358 6.24 -1.24 -2.85
CA VAL A 358 5.51 -2.36 -3.45
C VAL A 358 4.09 -1.88 -3.73
N ALA A 359 3.70 -1.81 -5.00
CA ALA A 359 2.34 -1.52 -5.41
C ALA A 359 1.62 -2.81 -5.84
N THR A 360 0.47 -3.08 -5.24
CA THR A 360 -0.28 -4.33 -5.44
C THR A 360 -1.80 -4.11 -5.43
N GLN A 361 -2.54 -5.03 -6.04
CA GLN A 361 -4.00 -5.04 -5.94
C GLN A 361 -4.48 -5.70 -4.63
N ASN A 362 -3.72 -6.65 -4.12
CA ASN A 362 -4.04 -7.35 -2.89
C ASN A 362 -2.88 -7.21 -1.88
N PRO A 363 -3.07 -6.48 -0.77
CA PRO A 363 -2.02 -6.32 0.24
C PRO A 363 -1.68 -7.63 0.96
N LEU A 364 -2.56 -8.63 0.90
CA LEU A 364 -2.34 -9.96 1.49
C LEU A 364 -1.34 -10.81 0.71
N ASP A 365 -0.91 -10.36 -0.47
CA ASP A 365 0.18 -11.01 -1.22
C ASP A 365 1.54 -10.77 -0.57
N VAL A 366 1.64 -9.81 0.34
CA VAL A 366 2.79 -9.64 1.23
C VAL A 366 2.48 -10.38 2.54
N LYS A 367 3.36 -11.30 2.94
CA LYS A 367 3.19 -12.07 4.19
C LYS A 367 2.93 -11.16 5.39
N GLU A 368 1.97 -11.55 6.22
CA GLU A 368 1.55 -10.79 7.41
C GLU A 368 2.72 -10.47 8.36
N SER A 369 3.70 -11.39 8.49
CA SER A 369 4.92 -11.19 9.26
C SER A 369 5.73 -9.95 8.83
N LEU A 370 5.64 -9.56 7.56
CA LEU A 370 6.35 -8.42 6.98
C LEU A 370 5.55 -7.11 7.09
N ALA A 371 4.26 -7.16 7.39
CA ALA A 371 3.45 -5.96 7.59
C ALA A 371 4.06 -5.06 8.69
N SER A 372 4.44 -5.63 9.83
CA SER A 372 5.09 -4.87 10.91
C SER A 372 6.40 -4.18 10.47
N VAL A 373 7.06 -4.73 9.43
CA VAL A 373 8.36 -4.29 8.92
C VAL A 373 8.21 -3.14 7.93
N VAL A 374 7.24 -3.19 7.01
CA VAL A 374 7.04 -2.14 5.96
C VAL A 374 6.99 -0.74 6.59
N GLY A 375 6.20 -0.57 7.65
CA GLY A 375 6.12 0.68 8.42
C GLY A 375 5.32 1.79 7.74
N ASN A 376 5.38 1.96 6.42
CA ASN A 376 4.59 2.95 5.70
C ASN A 376 3.60 2.29 4.73
N TYR A 377 2.37 2.79 4.72
CA TYR A 377 1.26 2.24 3.97
C TYR A 377 0.49 3.33 3.27
N VAL A 378 0.03 3.04 2.06
CA VAL A 378 -0.92 3.84 1.30
C VAL A 378 -1.98 2.88 0.76
N PHE A 379 -3.21 3.01 1.25
CA PHE A 379 -4.35 2.21 0.85
C PHE A 379 -5.33 3.05 0.06
N PHE A 380 -5.61 2.63 -1.16
CA PHE A 380 -6.71 3.11 -1.98
C PHE A 380 -7.94 2.23 -1.74
N ASN A 381 -8.98 2.41 -2.56
CA ASN A 381 -10.15 1.54 -2.55
C ASN A 381 -9.76 0.06 -2.60
N LEU A 382 -10.22 -0.70 -1.61
CA LEU A 382 -10.07 -2.15 -1.50
C LEU A 382 -11.41 -2.73 -1.06
N ALA A 383 -11.62 -4.04 -1.25
CA ALA A 383 -12.82 -4.74 -0.80
C ALA A 383 -12.49 -6.02 -0.02
N GLY A 384 -13.43 -6.47 0.82
CA GLY A 384 -13.36 -7.79 1.45
C GLY A 384 -12.16 -7.96 2.41
N PRO A 385 -11.47 -9.11 2.40
CA PRO A 385 -10.33 -9.37 3.30
C PRO A 385 -9.21 -8.33 3.21
N ALA A 386 -8.92 -7.83 2.01
CA ALA A 386 -7.92 -6.78 1.80
C ALA A 386 -8.30 -5.46 2.46
N ALA A 387 -9.59 -5.07 2.38
CA ALA A 387 -10.10 -3.89 3.07
C ALA A 387 -10.05 -4.05 4.59
N ARG A 388 -10.37 -5.24 5.11
CA ARG A 388 -10.26 -5.54 6.55
C ARG A 388 -8.82 -5.38 7.05
N PHE A 389 -7.85 -5.95 6.34
CA PHE A 389 -6.43 -5.79 6.68
C PHE A 389 -6.01 -4.31 6.67
N ALA A 390 -6.35 -3.57 5.61
CA ALA A 390 -6.05 -2.15 5.52
C ALA A 390 -6.68 -1.36 6.68
N ALA A 391 -7.93 -1.66 7.01
CA ALA A 391 -8.67 -1.04 8.10
C ALA A 391 -8.03 -1.29 9.47
N GLU A 392 -7.56 -2.51 9.73
CA GLU A 392 -6.80 -2.86 10.94
C GLU A 392 -5.47 -2.12 11.00
N VAL A 393 -4.71 -2.08 9.89
CA VAL A 393 -3.44 -1.35 9.82
C VAL A 393 -3.65 0.14 10.12
N LEU A 394 -4.65 0.74 9.49
CA LEU A 394 -4.99 2.17 9.59
C LEU A 394 -5.73 2.52 10.89
N ASN A 395 -6.29 1.52 11.58
CA ASN A 395 -7.21 1.68 12.69
C ASN A 395 -8.44 2.54 12.33
N VAL A 396 -9.12 2.16 11.27
CA VAL A 396 -10.38 2.76 10.78
C VAL A 396 -11.42 1.66 10.57
N PRO A 397 -12.71 1.97 10.44
CA PRO A 397 -13.71 0.99 10.01
C PRO A 397 -13.46 0.47 8.58
N GLN A 398 -13.80 -0.79 8.30
CA GLN A 398 -13.62 -1.39 6.97
C GLN A 398 -14.33 -0.61 5.84
N TRP A 399 -15.56 -0.13 6.10
CA TRP A 399 -16.34 0.66 5.15
C TRP A 399 -15.62 1.94 4.71
N ALA A 400 -14.72 2.46 5.56
CA ALA A 400 -13.91 3.60 5.20
C ALA A 400 -13.04 3.22 3.99
N VAL A 401 -12.21 2.19 4.10
CA VAL A 401 -11.36 1.77 2.97
C VAL A 401 -12.19 1.44 1.71
N GLU A 402 -13.34 0.79 1.89
CA GLU A 402 -14.24 0.40 0.78
C GLU A 402 -14.95 1.58 0.09
N SER A 403 -15.04 2.74 0.74
CA SER A 403 -15.73 3.93 0.21
C SER A 403 -14.81 4.93 -0.49
N LEU A 404 -13.50 4.66 -0.56
CA LEU A 404 -12.55 5.51 -1.30
C LEU A 404 -12.89 5.52 -2.79
N LYS A 405 -12.91 6.70 -3.40
CA LYS A 405 -13.04 6.88 -4.86
C LYS A 405 -11.66 6.81 -5.53
N PRO A 406 -11.60 6.68 -6.87
CA PRO A 406 -10.34 6.74 -7.59
C PRO A 406 -9.53 8.01 -7.25
N GLY A 407 -8.23 7.83 -6.96
CA GLY A 407 -7.32 8.88 -6.54
C GLY A 407 -7.36 9.23 -5.04
N GLU A 408 -8.36 8.76 -4.31
CA GLU A 408 -8.47 8.94 -2.86
C GLU A 408 -7.74 7.81 -2.15
N TYR A 409 -6.97 8.15 -1.11
CA TYR A 409 -6.21 7.18 -0.33
C TYR A 409 -6.14 7.55 1.15
N LEU A 410 -5.85 6.53 1.95
CA LEU A 410 -5.41 6.63 3.33
C LEU A 410 -3.95 6.23 3.46
N ALA A 411 -3.21 6.83 4.38
CA ALA A 411 -1.79 6.53 4.53
C ALA A 411 -1.27 6.44 5.97
N LYS A 412 -0.82 5.28 6.43
CA LYS A 412 -0.15 5.17 7.74
C LYS A 412 1.35 5.31 7.55
N LEU A 413 1.95 6.33 8.16
CA LEU A 413 3.39 6.55 8.10
C LEU A 413 4.02 6.32 9.48
N ARG A 414 5.00 5.41 9.57
CA ARG A 414 5.73 5.13 10.81
C ARG A 414 6.87 6.12 11.05
N HIS A 415 7.45 6.63 9.96
CA HIS A 415 8.59 7.55 9.95
C HIS A 415 8.15 8.94 9.43
N GLY A 416 8.86 10.00 9.86
CA GLY A 416 8.63 11.38 9.38
C GLY A 416 9.05 11.56 7.91
N PRO A 417 8.98 12.79 7.36
CA PRO A 417 9.55 13.07 6.04
C PRO A 417 11.04 12.66 6.01
N ALA A 418 11.49 12.06 4.90
CA ALA A 418 12.87 11.61 4.77
C ALA A 418 13.86 12.77 4.89
N ALA A 419 14.97 12.54 5.61
CA ALA A 419 16.05 13.53 5.72
C ALA A 419 16.57 13.90 4.31
N GLY A 420 16.59 15.20 4.00
CA GLY A 420 17.05 15.70 2.70
C GLY A 420 15.98 15.88 1.62
N ALA A 421 14.69 15.78 1.96
CA ALA A 421 13.62 16.24 1.08
C ALA A 421 13.70 17.77 0.92
N VAL A 422 14.07 18.22 -0.28
CA VAL A 422 13.98 19.62 -0.73
C VAL A 422 12.70 19.78 -1.52
#